data_AF-A0A3M1Q889-F1
#
_entry.id   AF-A0A3M1Q889-F1
#
_cell.length_a   1.000
_cell.length_b   1.000
_cell.length_c   1.000
_cell.angle_alpha   90.00
_cell.angle_beta   90.00
_cell.angle_gamma   90.00
#
_symmetry.space_group_name_H-M   'P 1'
#
loop_
_entity.id
_entity.type
_entity.pdbx_description
1 polymer ?
#
loop_
_entity_poly.entity_id
_entity_poly.type
_entity_poly.pdbx_seq_one_letter_code
_entity_poly.pdbx_strand_id
1 'polypeptide(L)'
;APDPDGEAAPRPSRAAADDAPARPAGRAGGAAGAGPAAGADAGAGAARPSAPTDSGAASRASGAAPAPRPAGALAGAVPGGDEDATRDAPGGTPDEAPAPGTDRTRRTDASVDEAPEAVDDTDGRDALPSEVVVWLEAAPKVLAPGETLAVTLRISAPDGDVGGVPCHVLFDPRRLEWVDAEQGSFLTAGAETAFLVAPVAPGRLAVGASRLGADQGARGDGVIGRLAFRAREAGSVDLAFDRASVRDPQGRPLPARFVGTRVIVASQDPP
;
A
#
# COMPACT_ATOMS: atom_id res chain seq x y z
N ALA A 1 -60.09 -25.03 21.32
CA ALA A 1 -59.32 -24.72 22.53
C ALA A 1 -57.86 -24.64 22.12
N PRO A 2 -57.31 -23.43 21.97
CA PRO A 2 -55.89 -23.22 21.72
C PRO A 2 -55.16 -23.10 23.07
N ASP A 3 -53.95 -23.64 23.18
CA ASP A 3 -52.91 -22.98 23.98
C ASP A 3 -51.55 -23.08 23.27
N PRO A 4 -50.80 -21.98 23.21
CA PRO A 4 -49.58 -21.83 22.42
C PRO A 4 -48.33 -21.99 23.29
N ASP A 5 -47.44 -22.93 22.95
CA ASP A 5 -46.12 -23.00 23.55
C ASP A 5 -45.23 -21.88 22.99
N GLY A 6 -44.95 -20.92 23.88
CA GLY A 6 -44.11 -19.76 23.64
C GLY A 6 -42.63 -20.12 23.67
N GLU A 7 -41.98 -19.91 22.53
CA GLU A 7 -40.52 -19.94 22.40
C GLU A 7 -39.94 -18.65 22.99
N ALA A 8 -39.21 -18.81 24.10
CA ALA A 8 -38.60 -17.74 24.86
C ALA A 8 -37.40 -17.13 24.13
N ALA A 9 -37.48 -15.84 23.82
CA ALA A 9 -36.37 -15.05 23.31
C ALA A 9 -35.24 -14.88 24.37
N PRO A 10 -33.96 -14.96 23.97
CA PRO A 10 -32.84 -14.65 24.87
C PRO A 10 -32.73 -13.15 25.14
N ARG A 11 -32.57 -12.80 26.41
CA ARG A 11 -32.40 -11.43 26.93
C ARG A 11 -31.04 -10.84 26.55
N PRO A 12 -30.93 -9.52 26.28
CA PRO A 12 -29.65 -8.85 26.11
C PRO A 12 -28.93 -8.68 27.46
N SER A 13 -27.67 -9.10 27.54
CA SER A 13 -26.81 -8.84 28.71
C SER A 13 -26.43 -7.37 28.76
N ARG A 14 -26.83 -6.69 29.83
CA ARG A 14 -26.47 -5.33 30.18
C ARG A 14 -25.43 -5.37 31.30
N ALA A 15 -24.22 -4.89 31.04
CA ALA A 15 -23.23 -4.45 32.02
C ALA A 15 -22.63 -3.16 31.42
N ALA A 16 -22.79 -1.95 31.99
CA ALA A 16 -22.25 -1.44 33.26
C ALA A 16 -20.73 -1.66 33.32
N ALA A 17 -19.84 -0.70 33.57
CA ALA A 17 -19.87 0.70 33.98
C ALA A 17 -18.48 1.27 33.56
N ASP A 18 -18.35 2.54 33.16
CA ASP A 18 -17.83 3.62 34.03
C ASP A 18 -16.44 3.31 34.63
N ASP A 19 -15.37 3.78 33.98
CA ASP A 19 -14.17 4.25 34.68
C ASP A 19 -13.31 5.13 33.76
N ALA A 20 -13.28 6.42 34.06
CA ALA A 20 -12.43 7.42 33.42
C ALA A 20 -11.38 7.88 34.45
N PRO A 21 -10.07 7.73 34.20
CA PRO A 21 -9.07 8.43 34.99
C PRO A 21 -8.78 9.81 34.39
N ALA A 22 -9.16 10.84 35.13
CA ALA A 22 -8.59 12.18 35.03
C ALA A 22 -7.10 12.18 35.41
N ARG A 23 -6.31 13.05 34.76
CA ARG A 23 -5.19 13.89 35.28
C ARG A 23 -4.12 14.17 34.20
N PRO A 24 -3.24 15.17 34.35
CA PRO A 24 -3.38 16.48 35.01
C PRO A 24 -2.85 17.64 34.15
N ALA A 25 -3.31 18.86 34.46
CA ALA A 25 -2.63 20.09 34.07
C ALA A 25 -1.33 20.25 34.87
N GLY A 26 -0.19 20.40 34.17
CA GLY A 26 1.13 20.67 34.74
C GLY A 26 1.73 21.94 34.14
N ARG A 27 2.03 22.90 34.99
CA ARG A 27 2.40 24.30 34.73
C ARG A 27 3.89 24.51 34.99
N ALA A 28 4.54 25.25 34.08
CA ALA A 28 5.67 26.19 34.21
C ALA A 28 6.96 25.86 35.02
N GLY A 29 8.09 26.27 34.42
CA GLY A 29 9.42 26.50 35.03
C GLY A 29 10.51 26.00 34.07
N GLY A 30 11.40 26.78 33.46
CA GLY A 30 12.02 28.04 33.87
C GLY A 30 13.41 27.76 34.44
N ALA A 31 14.47 27.87 33.64
CA ALA A 31 15.83 28.13 34.11
C ALA A 31 16.76 28.54 32.95
N ALA A 32 17.65 29.48 33.29
CA ALA A 32 18.49 30.30 32.44
C ALA A 32 19.93 29.78 32.30
N GLY A 33 20.69 30.47 31.43
CA GLY A 33 22.16 30.49 31.40
C GLY A 33 22.74 29.82 30.16
N ALA A 34 23.70 30.35 29.41
CA ALA A 34 24.46 31.60 29.41
C ALA A 34 25.25 31.60 28.08
N GLY A 35 25.42 32.77 27.44
CA GLY A 35 26.31 32.95 26.27
C GLY A 35 27.81 32.91 26.65
N PRO A 36 28.78 33.38 25.82
CA PRO A 36 28.62 34.54 24.91
C PRO A 36 29.42 34.55 23.56
N ALA A 37 29.23 35.68 22.84
CA ALA A 37 30.18 36.43 21.98
C ALA A 37 30.49 35.88 20.55
N ALA A 38 30.61 36.66 19.46
CA ALA A 38 30.59 38.12 19.22
C ALA A 38 30.50 38.44 17.70
N GLY A 39 30.12 39.69 17.37
CA GLY A 39 30.40 40.40 16.10
C GLY A 39 29.14 40.73 15.27
N ALA A 40 28.47 41.88 15.44
CA ALA A 40 28.76 43.23 14.88
C ALA A 40 28.62 43.26 13.33
N ASP A 41 27.93 44.19 12.65
CA ASP A 41 27.60 45.59 12.95
C ASP A 41 26.52 46.15 11.98
N ALA A 42 25.81 47.18 12.47
CA ALA A 42 25.16 48.34 11.85
C ALA A 42 24.29 48.28 10.58
N GLY A 43 23.11 48.92 10.70
CA GLY A 43 22.39 49.51 9.57
C GLY A 43 21.02 50.08 9.92
N ALA A 44 20.99 51.28 10.51
CA ALA A 44 19.82 51.99 11.02
C ALA A 44 18.75 52.36 9.97
N GLY A 45 17.48 52.43 10.41
CA GLY A 45 16.40 53.04 9.64
C GLY A 45 15.08 53.09 10.42
N ALA A 46 14.80 54.23 11.02
CA ALA A 46 13.70 54.48 11.94
C ALA A 46 12.33 54.68 11.26
N ALA A 47 11.30 54.62 12.11
CA ALA A 47 10.04 55.38 12.08
C ALA A 47 8.76 54.71 11.52
N ARG A 48 7.98 54.25 12.51
CA ARG A 48 6.58 54.60 12.82
C ARG A 48 5.41 53.86 12.12
N PRO A 49 4.29 53.68 12.86
CA PRO A 49 3.16 52.84 12.50
C PRO A 49 1.99 53.65 11.89
N SER A 50 1.12 52.97 11.14
CA SER A 50 -0.30 53.31 10.99
C SER A 50 -1.05 52.11 10.42
N ALA A 51 -2.09 51.68 11.12
CA ALA A 51 -3.11 50.77 10.63
C ALA A 51 -4.16 51.54 9.78
N PRO A 52 -5.35 50.99 9.54
CA PRO A 52 -5.76 50.23 8.37
C PRO A 52 -6.67 51.05 7.43
N THR A 53 -6.88 50.61 6.19
CA THR A 53 -8.07 51.05 5.45
C THR A 53 -8.52 49.97 4.45
N ASP A 54 -9.81 49.70 4.58
CA ASP A 54 -10.73 48.94 3.77
C ASP A 54 -10.90 49.51 2.35
N SER A 55 -11.67 48.80 1.52
CA SER A 55 -12.26 49.18 0.22
C SER A 55 -11.51 48.80 -1.06
N GLY A 56 -11.84 47.59 -1.54
CA GLY A 56 -12.69 47.42 -2.72
C GLY A 56 -12.19 47.91 -4.08
N ALA A 57 -12.00 46.98 -5.02
CA ALA A 57 -12.47 47.16 -6.40
C ALA A 57 -12.35 45.83 -7.17
N ALA A 58 -13.45 45.49 -7.83
CA ALA A 58 -13.60 44.37 -8.74
C ALA A 58 -12.57 44.40 -9.88
N SER A 59 -12.06 43.22 -10.25
CA SER A 59 -11.59 42.99 -11.61
C SER A 59 -12.16 41.69 -12.13
N ARG A 60 -13.14 41.83 -13.02
CA ARG A 60 -13.77 40.77 -13.79
C ARG A 60 -12.75 40.31 -14.83
N ALA A 61 -12.25 39.08 -14.72
CA ALA A 61 -11.63 38.37 -15.83
C ALA A 61 -12.50 37.18 -16.19
N SER A 62 -13.36 37.41 -17.18
CA SER A 62 -14.16 36.42 -17.88
C SER A 62 -13.24 35.50 -18.68
N GLY A 63 -12.84 34.38 -18.09
CA GLY A 63 -12.17 33.29 -18.80
C GLY A 63 -13.22 32.36 -19.40
N ALA A 64 -13.46 32.49 -20.70
CA ALA A 64 -14.37 31.66 -21.46
C ALA A 64 -13.97 30.18 -21.39
N ALA A 65 -14.93 29.34 -21.00
CA ALA A 65 -14.83 27.89 -21.10
C ALA A 65 -14.69 27.45 -22.57
N PRO A 66 -13.77 26.54 -22.92
CA PRO A 66 -13.76 25.92 -24.23
C PRO A 66 -14.96 24.97 -24.38
N ALA A 67 -15.74 25.18 -25.44
CA ALA A 67 -16.87 24.33 -25.80
C ALA A 67 -16.45 22.87 -26.07
N PRO A 68 -17.27 21.88 -25.73
CA PRO A 68 -17.02 20.48 -26.09
C PRO A 68 -17.11 20.31 -27.61
N ARG A 69 -16.05 19.74 -28.20
CA ARG A 69 -16.05 19.33 -29.61
C ARG A 69 -17.00 18.14 -29.79
N PRO A 70 -17.88 18.14 -30.81
CA PRO A 70 -18.71 16.99 -31.13
C PRO A 70 -17.85 15.81 -31.62
N ALA A 71 -18.18 14.63 -31.12
CA ALA A 71 -17.63 13.36 -31.56
C ALA A 71 -17.97 13.14 -33.05
N GLY A 72 -16.96 13.27 -33.91
CA GLY A 72 -17.03 12.85 -35.29
C GLY A 72 -16.99 11.32 -35.36
N ALA A 73 -18.12 10.74 -35.77
CA ALA A 73 -18.22 9.36 -36.17
C ALA A 73 -17.30 9.09 -37.37
N LEU A 74 -16.32 8.20 -37.19
CA LEU A 74 -15.63 7.53 -38.29
C LEU A 74 -16.11 6.08 -38.29
N ALA A 75 -17.21 5.85 -39.01
CA ALA A 75 -17.59 4.54 -39.50
C ALA A 75 -16.60 4.15 -40.62
N GLY A 76 -15.58 3.38 -40.27
CA GLY A 76 -14.70 2.70 -41.22
C GLY A 76 -15.08 1.22 -41.27
N ALA A 77 -15.84 0.83 -42.27
CA ALA A 77 -16.09 -0.56 -42.62
C ALA A 77 -14.76 -1.23 -43.03
N VAL A 78 -14.41 -2.34 -42.38
CA VAL A 78 -13.33 -3.22 -42.82
C VAL A 78 -13.98 -4.41 -43.55
N PRO A 79 -13.76 -4.58 -44.86
CA PRO A 79 -14.23 -5.75 -45.59
C PRO A 79 -13.44 -7.00 -45.18
N GLY A 80 -14.15 -8.12 -45.09
CA GLY A 80 -13.58 -9.43 -44.81
C GLY A 80 -12.56 -9.86 -45.86
N GLY A 81 -11.44 -10.36 -45.36
CA GLY A 81 -10.48 -11.15 -46.13
C GLY A 81 -10.52 -12.57 -45.59
N ASP A 82 -11.13 -13.46 -46.37
CA ASP A 82 -10.88 -14.89 -46.33
C ASP A 82 -9.42 -15.13 -46.72
N GLU A 83 -8.59 -15.57 -45.77
CA GLU A 83 -7.28 -16.17 -46.07
C GLU A 83 -7.25 -17.59 -45.50
N ASP A 84 -7.79 -18.47 -46.32
CA ASP A 84 -7.43 -19.88 -46.41
C ASP A 84 -5.95 -19.99 -46.80
N ALA A 85 -5.10 -20.48 -45.90
CA ALA A 85 -3.76 -20.94 -46.23
C ALA A 85 -3.22 -21.93 -45.20
N THR A 86 -3.45 -23.20 -45.52
CA THR A 86 -2.68 -24.39 -45.15
C THR A 86 -1.16 -24.13 -45.05
N ARG A 87 -0.53 -24.45 -43.90
CA ARG A 87 0.85 -24.99 -43.79
C ARG A 87 0.93 -25.82 -42.49
N ASP A 88 0.84 -27.14 -42.58
CA ASP A 88 1.96 -28.10 -42.69
C ASP A 88 3.02 -27.99 -41.58
N ALA A 89 3.12 -29.08 -40.80
CA ALA A 89 4.14 -29.35 -39.78
C ALA A 89 5.49 -29.70 -40.44
N PRO A 90 6.63 -29.65 -39.71
CA PRO A 90 7.08 -30.78 -38.86
C PRO A 90 7.73 -30.30 -37.53
N GLY A 91 7.76 -31.04 -36.43
CA GLY A 91 8.38 -32.36 -36.30
C GLY A 91 9.90 -32.21 -36.13
N GLY A 92 10.38 -31.92 -34.92
CA GLY A 92 11.81 -31.80 -34.63
C GLY A 92 12.14 -31.76 -33.14
N THR A 93 12.33 -32.92 -32.54
CA THR A 93 13.02 -33.10 -31.25
C THR A 93 14.50 -33.36 -31.48
N PRO A 94 15.41 -32.63 -30.83
CA PRO A 94 16.76 -33.12 -30.56
C PRO A 94 16.84 -33.66 -29.13
N ASP A 95 16.97 -34.98 -29.09
CA ASP A 95 17.53 -35.79 -28.02
C ASP A 95 18.99 -35.38 -27.78
N GLU A 96 19.32 -34.85 -26.61
CA GLU A 96 20.71 -34.68 -26.17
C GLU A 96 20.84 -35.07 -24.70
N ALA A 97 21.28 -36.31 -24.50
CA ALA A 97 21.70 -36.90 -23.23
C ALA A 97 23.24 -37.08 -23.23
N PRO A 98 23.86 -37.55 -22.13
CA PRO A 98 24.65 -36.75 -21.19
C PRO A 98 26.17 -37.01 -21.30
N ALA A 99 26.98 -36.09 -20.79
CA ALA A 99 28.41 -36.31 -20.57
C ALA A 99 28.72 -36.68 -19.10
N PRO A 100 29.34 -37.84 -18.82
CA PRO A 100 29.91 -38.16 -17.51
C PRO A 100 31.40 -37.77 -17.46
N GLY A 101 31.73 -36.75 -16.67
CA GLY A 101 33.10 -36.34 -16.39
C GLY A 101 33.52 -36.75 -14.98
N THR A 102 34.28 -37.82 -14.88
CA THR A 102 35.04 -38.22 -13.68
C THR A 102 36.21 -37.26 -13.46
N ASP A 103 36.38 -36.72 -12.25
CA ASP A 103 37.74 -36.57 -11.72
C ASP A 103 37.80 -36.75 -10.20
N ARG A 104 38.73 -37.64 -9.82
CA ARG A 104 39.07 -38.08 -8.47
C ARG A 104 40.49 -37.58 -8.21
N THR A 105 40.63 -36.64 -7.28
CA THR A 105 41.86 -36.40 -6.51
C THR A 105 41.40 -36.07 -5.09
N ARG A 106 41.44 -36.95 -4.09
CA ARG A 106 42.55 -37.70 -3.44
C ARG A 106 43.62 -36.79 -2.85
N ARG A 107 43.82 -36.95 -1.53
CA ARG A 107 44.80 -36.35 -0.59
C ARG A 107 44.29 -35.06 0.06
N THR A 108 44.38 -34.86 1.37
CA THR A 108 45.36 -35.39 2.33
C THR A 108 44.76 -35.42 3.73
N ASP A 109 44.96 -36.53 4.44
CA ASP A 109 44.87 -36.65 5.89
C ASP A 109 45.87 -35.69 6.53
N ALA A 110 45.39 -34.79 7.39
CA ALA A 110 46.21 -34.01 8.31
C ALA A 110 45.45 -33.94 9.64
N SER A 111 45.78 -34.89 10.52
CA SER A 111 45.42 -34.85 11.92
C SER A 111 46.12 -33.65 12.57
N VAL A 112 45.34 -32.64 12.94
CA VAL A 112 45.76 -31.60 13.88
C VAL A 112 44.98 -31.83 15.17
N ASP A 113 45.74 -32.26 16.17
CA ASP A 113 45.39 -32.30 17.58
C ASP A 113 45.38 -30.85 18.08
N GLU A 114 44.19 -30.24 18.16
CA GLU A 114 44.02 -28.87 18.66
C GLU A 114 43.02 -28.86 19.81
N ALA A 115 43.44 -28.22 20.90
CA ALA A 115 42.82 -28.17 22.21
C ALA A 115 41.37 -27.65 22.17
N PRO A 116 40.51 -28.02 23.15
CA PRO A 116 39.14 -27.55 23.20
C PRO A 116 39.11 -26.05 23.52
N GLU A 117 39.09 -25.22 22.48
CA GLU A 117 38.60 -23.86 22.59
C GLU A 117 37.14 -23.91 23.00
N ALA A 118 36.79 -23.10 24.01
CA ALA A 118 35.44 -22.98 24.49
C ALA A 118 34.51 -22.67 23.32
N VAL A 119 33.68 -23.66 22.96
CA VAL A 119 32.53 -23.49 22.09
C VAL A 119 31.68 -22.39 22.68
N ASP A 120 31.82 -21.20 22.10
CA ASP A 120 30.84 -20.14 22.26
C ASP A 120 29.57 -20.70 21.63
N ASP A 121 28.72 -21.28 22.48
CA ASP A 121 27.30 -21.47 22.24
C ASP A 121 26.68 -20.08 22.06
N THR A 122 27.11 -19.36 21.02
CA THR A 122 26.31 -18.32 20.39
C THR A 122 25.23 -19.05 19.62
N ASP A 123 24.36 -19.68 20.41
CA ASP A 123 22.95 -19.97 20.23
C ASP A 123 22.49 -19.40 18.89
N GLY A 124 22.70 -20.21 17.85
CA GLY A 124 21.99 -20.15 16.59
C GLY A 124 20.54 -20.41 16.92
N ARG A 125 19.91 -19.43 17.56
CA ARG A 125 18.48 -19.29 17.57
C ARG A 125 18.16 -19.11 16.12
N ASP A 126 17.78 -20.23 15.50
CA ASP A 126 17.00 -20.30 14.29
C ASP A 126 15.86 -19.31 14.47
N ALA A 127 16.13 -18.05 14.12
CA ALA A 127 15.16 -16.99 14.15
C ALA A 127 14.12 -17.47 13.16
N LEU A 128 12.96 -17.86 13.67
CA LEU A 128 11.85 -18.29 12.85
C LEU A 128 11.71 -17.24 11.73
N PRO A 129 11.65 -17.65 10.46
CA PRO A 129 11.67 -16.71 9.36
C PRO A 129 10.55 -15.70 9.57
N SER A 130 10.91 -14.43 9.74
CA SER A 130 9.94 -13.38 9.99
C SER A 130 9.03 -13.26 8.77
N GLU A 131 7.75 -13.58 8.97
CA GLU A 131 6.76 -13.57 7.89
C GLU A 131 6.51 -12.14 7.39
N VAL A 132 6.49 -11.95 6.07
CA VAL A 132 6.12 -10.66 5.49
C VAL A 132 4.62 -10.47 5.63
N VAL A 133 4.18 -9.33 6.17
CA VAL A 133 2.74 -9.03 6.32
C VAL A 133 2.40 -7.82 5.46
N VAL A 134 1.36 -7.96 4.63
CA VAL A 134 0.78 -6.88 3.83
C VAL A 134 -0.66 -6.64 4.28
N TRP A 135 -1.02 -5.40 4.54
CA TRP A 135 -2.38 -5.07 4.98
C TRP A 135 -2.92 -3.77 4.39
N LEU A 136 -4.24 -3.66 4.41
CA LEU A 136 -4.96 -2.45 4.04
C LEU A 136 -5.30 -1.63 5.28
N GLU A 137 -4.94 -0.35 5.25
CA GLU A 137 -5.32 0.63 6.27
C GLU A 137 -6.23 1.69 5.63
N ALA A 138 -7.52 1.63 5.95
CA ALA A 138 -8.50 2.59 5.46
C ALA A 138 -8.76 3.73 6.46
N ALA A 139 -8.77 4.97 5.97
CA ALA A 139 -9.12 6.17 6.71
C ALA A 139 -9.96 7.15 5.84
N PRO A 140 -11.08 7.69 6.35
CA PRO A 140 -11.72 7.35 7.63
C PRO A 140 -12.37 5.95 7.61
N LYS A 141 -12.74 5.40 8.78
CA LYS A 141 -13.44 4.10 8.87
C LYS A 141 -14.94 4.19 8.62
N VAL A 142 -15.51 5.37 8.83
CA VAL A 142 -16.90 5.70 8.56
C VAL A 142 -16.90 6.95 7.68
N LEU A 143 -17.65 6.92 6.58
CA LEU A 143 -17.73 8.02 5.63
C LEU A 143 -19.15 8.19 5.08
N ALA A 144 -19.52 9.40 4.67
CA ALA A 144 -20.79 9.66 4.00
C ALA A 144 -20.68 9.48 2.47
N PRO A 145 -21.78 9.22 1.76
CA PRO A 145 -21.84 9.28 0.31
C PRO A 145 -21.24 10.57 -0.23
N GLY A 146 -20.39 10.43 -1.25
CA GLY A 146 -19.65 11.53 -1.87
C GLY A 146 -18.27 11.80 -1.26
N GLU A 147 -17.99 11.36 -0.04
CA GLU A 147 -16.69 11.52 0.60
C GLU A 147 -15.62 10.60 -0.01
N THR A 148 -14.35 10.99 0.20
CA THR A 148 -13.20 10.21 -0.27
C THR A 148 -12.66 9.34 0.86
N LEU A 149 -12.47 8.07 0.55
CA LEU A 149 -11.77 7.08 1.36
C LEU A 149 -10.34 6.92 0.88
N ALA A 150 -9.37 7.13 1.75
CA ALA A 150 -7.98 6.76 1.50
C ALA A 150 -7.70 5.35 2.03
N VAL A 151 -7.23 4.47 1.16
CA VAL A 151 -6.83 3.09 1.51
C VAL A 151 -5.33 2.96 1.29
N THR A 152 -4.58 2.85 2.37
CA THR A 152 -3.12 2.71 2.34
C THR A 152 -2.74 1.24 2.32
N LEU A 153 -1.94 0.84 1.33
CA LEU A 153 -1.35 -0.49 1.22
C LEU A 153 -0.03 -0.50 1.98
N ARG A 154 0.02 -1.22 3.10
CA ARG A 154 1.17 -1.26 4.02
C ARG A 154 1.84 -2.61 4.03
N ILE A 155 3.11 -2.62 4.38
CA ILE A 155 3.93 -3.81 4.48
C ILE A 155 4.84 -3.75 5.71
N SER A 156 5.06 -4.92 6.30
CA SER A 156 6.09 -5.20 7.29
C SER A 156 6.91 -6.37 6.80
N ALA A 157 8.19 -6.15 6.54
CA ALA A 157 9.12 -7.11 5.97
C ALA A 157 10.48 -7.01 6.69
N PRO A 158 10.56 -7.33 7.99
CA PRO A 158 11.76 -7.11 8.80
C PRO A 158 13.01 -7.79 8.20
N ASP A 159 12.86 -9.03 7.73
CA ASP A 159 13.93 -9.81 7.10
C ASP A 159 13.69 -10.05 5.59
N GLY A 160 12.61 -9.48 5.04
CA GLY A 160 12.17 -9.79 3.67
C GLY A 160 12.90 -8.96 2.63
N ASP A 161 13.47 -9.60 1.60
CA ASP A 161 14.10 -8.91 0.48
C ASP A 161 13.06 -8.62 -0.62
N VAL A 162 12.22 -7.59 -0.44
CA VAL A 162 11.05 -7.38 -1.30
C VAL A 162 11.41 -6.68 -2.61
N GLY A 163 11.32 -7.39 -3.73
CA GLY A 163 11.46 -6.86 -5.09
C GLY A 163 10.15 -6.37 -5.70
N GLY A 164 9.00 -6.97 -5.34
CA GLY A 164 7.71 -6.53 -5.86
C GLY A 164 6.49 -7.14 -5.17
N VAL A 165 5.35 -6.48 -5.31
CA VAL A 165 4.07 -6.87 -4.67
C VAL A 165 2.91 -6.75 -5.66
N PRO A 166 2.75 -7.71 -6.59
CA PRO A 166 1.55 -7.79 -7.41
C PRO A 166 0.37 -8.35 -6.60
N CYS A 167 -0.78 -7.67 -6.66
CA CYS A 167 -2.01 -8.12 -6.04
C CYS A 167 -3.25 -7.59 -6.76
N HIS A 168 -4.40 -8.19 -6.48
CA HIS A 168 -5.69 -7.59 -6.76
C HIS A 168 -6.34 -7.09 -5.47
N VAL A 169 -6.99 -5.94 -5.53
CA VAL A 169 -7.83 -5.41 -4.45
C VAL A 169 -9.29 -5.55 -4.86
N LEU A 170 -10.05 -6.26 -4.04
CA LEU A 170 -11.49 -6.43 -4.18
C LEU A 170 -12.24 -5.35 -3.39
N PHE A 171 -13.30 -4.80 -3.97
CA PHE A 171 -14.20 -3.83 -3.33
C PHE A 171 -15.62 -3.96 -3.92
N ASP A 172 -16.63 -3.42 -3.23
CA ASP A 172 -18.01 -3.35 -3.77
C ASP A 172 -18.16 -2.10 -4.67
N PRO A 173 -18.33 -2.26 -6.00
CA PRO A 173 -18.41 -1.13 -6.93
C PRO A 173 -19.74 -0.36 -6.86
N ARG A 174 -20.75 -0.89 -6.15
CA ARG A 174 -21.99 -0.15 -5.87
C ARG A 174 -21.76 0.89 -4.77
N ARG A 175 -20.87 0.59 -3.84
CA ARG A 175 -20.63 1.39 -2.63
C ARG A 175 -19.41 2.28 -2.73
N LEU A 176 -18.38 1.83 -3.45
CA LEU A 176 -17.14 2.57 -3.67
C LEU A 176 -16.84 2.68 -5.17
N GLU A 177 -16.28 3.81 -5.57
CA GLU A 177 -15.73 4.07 -6.90
C GLU A 177 -14.24 4.36 -6.76
N TRP A 178 -13.39 3.66 -7.50
CA TRP A 178 -11.97 3.98 -7.52
C TRP A 178 -11.75 5.30 -8.27
N VAL A 179 -10.92 6.18 -7.69
CA VAL A 179 -10.65 7.52 -8.22
C VAL A 179 -9.21 7.63 -8.70
N ASP A 180 -8.25 7.24 -7.87
CA ASP A 180 -6.83 7.43 -8.16
C ASP A 180 -5.95 6.50 -7.32
N ALA A 181 -4.66 6.46 -7.65
CA ALA A 181 -3.65 5.78 -6.86
C ALA A 181 -2.31 6.52 -6.89
N GLU A 182 -1.63 6.52 -5.74
CA GLU A 182 -0.32 7.12 -5.57
C GLU A 182 0.68 6.08 -5.07
N GLN A 183 1.90 6.15 -5.60
CA GLN A 183 2.98 5.27 -5.18
C GLN A 183 3.50 5.65 -3.77
N GLY A 184 3.80 4.65 -2.96
CA GLY A 184 4.39 4.80 -1.64
C GLY A 184 5.92 4.73 -1.65
N SER A 185 6.53 5.03 -0.51
CA SER A 185 7.99 5.13 -0.37
C SER A 185 8.73 3.82 -0.14
N PHE A 186 8.03 2.72 0.16
CA PHE A 186 8.69 1.47 0.59
C PHE A 186 9.64 0.91 -0.48
N LEU A 187 9.21 0.85 -1.74
CA LEU A 187 10.03 0.31 -2.82
C LEU A 187 11.00 1.34 -3.42
N THR A 188 10.78 2.63 -3.20
CA THR A 188 11.56 3.71 -3.85
C THR A 188 12.92 3.97 -3.20
N ALA A 189 13.21 3.32 -2.07
CA ALA A 189 14.48 3.47 -1.36
C ALA A 189 15.64 2.91 -2.20
N GLY A 190 16.34 3.82 -2.90
CA GLY A 190 17.59 3.54 -3.61
C GLY A 190 17.44 2.77 -4.93
N ALA A 191 16.23 2.70 -5.49
CA ALA A 191 15.99 2.05 -6.79
C ALA A 191 14.93 2.80 -7.60
N GLU A 192 15.03 2.68 -8.91
CA GLU A 192 13.91 2.99 -9.80
C GLU A 192 12.78 1.98 -9.56
N THR A 193 11.54 2.40 -9.79
CA THR A 193 10.37 1.60 -9.47
C THR A 193 9.29 1.76 -10.52
N ALA A 194 8.47 0.72 -10.66
CA ALA A 194 7.21 0.75 -11.40
C ALA A 194 6.05 0.61 -10.41
N PHE A 195 5.06 1.50 -10.52
CA PHE A 195 3.79 1.39 -9.81
C PHE A 195 2.65 1.55 -10.81
N LEU A 196 1.79 0.53 -10.89
CA LEU A 196 0.66 0.46 -11.81
C LEU A 196 -0.59 0.08 -11.03
N VAL A 197 -1.67 0.82 -11.25
CA VAL A 197 -3.01 0.47 -10.78
C VAL A 197 -3.98 0.58 -11.94
N ALA A 198 -4.77 -0.47 -12.16
CA ALA A 198 -5.77 -0.48 -13.22
C ALA A 198 -7.02 -1.28 -12.81
N PRO A 199 -8.24 -0.83 -13.17
CA PRO A 199 -9.42 -1.67 -13.06
C PRO A 199 -9.35 -2.84 -14.03
N VAL A 200 -9.57 -4.06 -13.55
CA VAL A 200 -9.56 -5.28 -14.40
C VAL A 200 -10.93 -5.93 -14.50
N ALA A 201 -11.84 -5.62 -13.56
CA ALA A 201 -13.25 -5.96 -13.59
C ALA A 201 -14.02 -5.03 -12.62
N PRO A 202 -15.35 -4.92 -12.70
CA PRO A 202 -16.13 -4.22 -11.69
C PRO A 202 -15.82 -4.75 -10.29
N GLY A 203 -15.43 -3.87 -9.36
CA GLY A 203 -15.07 -4.24 -7.99
C GLY A 203 -13.69 -4.88 -7.83
N ARG A 204 -12.82 -4.82 -8.85
CA ARG A 204 -11.47 -5.39 -8.79
C ARG A 204 -10.43 -4.47 -9.44
N LEU A 205 -9.43 -4.08 -8.67
CA LEU A 205 -8.23 -3.39 -9.15
C LEU A 205 -7.07 -4.36 -9.21
N ALA A 206 -6.29 -4.32 -10.29
CA ALA A 206 -4.94 -4.86 -10.30
C ALA A 206 -3.95 -3.79 -9.83
N VAL A 207 -3.11 -4.15 -8.87
CA VAL A 207 -2.07 -3.29 -8.29
C VAL A 207 -0.74 -4.01 -8.45
N GLY A 208 0.20 -3.37 -9.12
CA GLY A 208 1.56 -3.86 -9.28
C GLY A 208 2.54 -2.80 -8.79
N ALA A 209 3.41 -3.18 -7.85
CA ALA A 209 4.52 -2.35 -7.41
C ALA A 209 5.80 -3.18 -7.50
N SER A 210 6.86 -2.66 -8.11
CA SER A 210 8.13 -3.40 -8.29
C SER A 210 9.33 -2.47 -8.35
N ARG A 211 10.48 -2.94 -7.84
CA ARG A 211 11.80 -2.33 -8.05
C ARG A 211 12.34 -2.75 -9.43
N LEU A 212 12.95 -1.81 -10.14
CA LEU A 212 13.54 -2.04 -11.46
C LEU A 212 15.07 -2.06 -11.36
N GLY A 213 15.71 -3.07 -11.95
CA GLY A 213 17.17 -3.16 -12.06
C GLY A 213 17.94 -3.23 -10.73
N ALA A 214 17.27 -3.54 -9.62
CA ALA A 214 17.89 -3.63 -8.31
C ALA A 214 18.25 -5.08 -7.98
N ASP A 215 19.50 -5.30 -7.56
CA ASP A 215 19.96 -6.63 -7.10
C ASP A 215 19.48 -6.95 -5.68
N GLN A 216 18.99 -5.93 -4.95
CA GLN A 216 18.50 -6.03 -3.57
C GLN A 216 17.07 -5.51 -3.44
N GLY A 217 16.30 -6.18 -2.59
CA GLY A 217 14.92 -5.83 -2.25
C GLY A 217 14.84 -4.76 -1.15
N ALA A 218 13.62 -4.26 -0.95
CA ALA A 218 13.29 -3.40 0.18
C ALA A 218 13.00 -4.23 1.44
N ARG A 219 13.39 -3.72 2.60
CA ARG A 219 13.23 -4.33 3.94
C ARG A 219 12.58 -3.35 4.91
N GLY A 220 12.09 -3.87 6.02
CA GLY A 220 11.47 -3.10 7.10
C GLY A 220 9.98 -2.82 6.86
N ASP A 221 9.49 -1.76 7.49
CA ASP A 221 8.09 -1.36 7.42
C ASP A 221 7.90 -0.18 6.46
N GLY A 222 6.77 -0.15 5.75
CA GLY A 222 6.49 0.99 4.89
C GLY A 222 5.14 0.99 4.22
N VAL A 223 4.99 1.95 3.31
CA VAL A 223 3.82 2.13 2.46
C VAL A 223 4.19 1.76 1.04
N ILE A 224 3.48 0.79 0.46
CA ILE A 224 3.62 0.40 -0.94
C ILE A 224 2.94 1.40 -1.85
N GLY A 225 1.73 1.84 -1.47
CA GLY A 225 0.92 2.79 -2.23
C GLY A 225 -0.34 3.21 -1.48
N ARG A 226 -1.05 4.19 -2.03
CA ARG A 226 -2.33 4.70 -1.53
C ARG A 226 -3.34 4.64 -2.66
N LEU A 227 -4.53 4.14 -2.36
CA LEU A 227 -5.66 4.07 -3.28
C LEU A 227 -6.75 5.02 -2.77
N ALA A 228 -7.28 5.85 -3.67
CA ALA A 228 -8.38 6.75 -3.36
C ALA A 228 -9.69 6.17 -3.92
N PHE A 229 -10.72 6.13 -3.07
CA PHE A 229 -12.06 5.73 -3.47
C PHE A 229 -13.07 6.81 -3.10
N ARG A 230 -14.14 6.96 -3.87
CA ARG A 230 -15.29 7.78 -3.54
C ARG A 230 -16.43 6.90 -3.04
N ALA A 231 -17.02 7.26 -1.90
CA ALA A 231 -18.24 6.60 -1.42
C ALA A 231 -19.44 6.97 -2.28
N ARG A 232 -20.28 5.98 -2.59
CA ARG A 232 -21.49 6.13 -3.41
C ARG A 232 -22.77 5.81 -2.66
N GLU A 233 -22.83 4.63 -2.07
CA GLU A 233 -24.04 4.09 -1.44
C GLU A 233 -23.77 3.61 -0.02
N ALA A 234 -24.75 3.82 0.86
CA ALA A 234 -24.65 3.49 2.27
C ALA A 234 -24.58 1.99 2.55
N GLY A 235 -23.72 1.61 3.50
CA GLY A 235 -23.60 0.32 4.17
C GLY A 235 -22.15 -0.17 4.28
N SER A 236 -21.96 -1.40 4.73
CA SER A 236 -20.62 -1.93 5.02
C SER A 236 -19.91 -2.43 3.76
N VAL A 237 -18.61 -2.13 3.66
CA VAL A 237 -17.74 -2.56 2.55
C VAL A 237 -16.53 -3.28 3.12
N ASP A 238 -16.28 -4.48 2.63
CA ASP A 238 -15.03 -5.21 2.84
C ASP A 238 -14.08 -4.94 1.67
N LEU A 239 -12.86 -4.51 1.98
CA LEU A 239 -11.75 -4.47 1.06
C LEU A 239 -10.83 -5.64 1.36
N ALA A 240 -10.57 -6.47 0.35
CA ALA A 240 -9.79 -7.69 0.51
C ALA A 240 -8.76 -7.86 -0.60
N PHE A 241 -7.76 -8.70 -0.35
CA PHE A 241 -6.80 -9.11 -1.37
C PHE A 241 -7.31 -10.33 -2.14
N ASP A 242 -6.98 -10.37 -3.43
CA ASP A 242 -7.10 -11.55 -4.29
C ASP A 242 -5.81 -11.67 -5.12
N ARG A 243 -5.42 -12.89 -5.48
CA ARG A 243 -4.20 -13.18 -6.28
C ARG A 243 -2.97 -12.37 -5.86
N ALA A 244 -2.75 -12.24 -4.55
CA ALA A 244 -1.66 -11.44 -4.00
C ALA A 244 -0.40 -12.29 -3.80
N SER A 245 0.77 -11.73 -4.11
CA SER A 245 2.06 -12.33 -3.82
C SER A 245 3.09 -11.25 -3.49
N VAL A 246 4.02 -11.56 -2.58
CA VAL A 246 5.25 -10.79 -2.40
C VAL A 246 6.36 -11.54 -3.13
N ARG A 247 7.23 -10.84 -3.83
CA ARG A 247 8.33 -11.42 -4.60
C ARG A 247 9.65 -10.78 -4.23
N ASP A 248 10.72 -11.55 -4.32
CA ASP A 248 12.10 -11.06 -4.22
C ASP A 248 12.56 -10.37 -5.53
N PRO A 249 13.76 -9.76 -5.58
CA PRO A 249 14.26 -9.11 -6.79
C PRO A 249 14.46 -10.07 -7.97
N GLN A 250 14.62 -11.36 -7.71
CA GLN A 250 14.71 -12.41 -8.71
C GLN A 250 13.33 -12.92 -9.16
N GLY A 251 12.25 -12.33 -8.64
CA GLY A 251 10.87 -12.67 -8.97
C GLY A 251 10.35 -13.94 -8.30
N ARG A 252 11.09 -14.52 -7.34
CA ARG A 252 10.68 -15.70 -6.58
C ARG A 252 9.69 -15.28 -5.47
N PRO A 253 8.64 -16.07 -5.22
CA PRO A 253 7.66 -15.73 -4.19
C PRO A 253 8.27 -15.81 -2.79
N LEU A 254 7.95 -14.84 -1.94
CA LEU A 254 8.25 -14.83 -0.51
C LEU A 254 7.02 -15.29 0.29
N PRO A 255 7.18 -16.04 1.39
CA PRO A 255 6.10 -16.32 2.33
C PRO A 255 5.53 -15.00 2.86
N ALA A 256 4.22 -14.81 2.67
CA ALA A 256 3.56 -13.58 3.07
C ALA A 256 2.09 -13.79 3.46
N ARG A 257 1.64 -12.99 4.42
CA ARG A 257 0.25 -12.90 4.86
C ARG A 257 -0.39 -11.61 4.38
N PHE A 258 -1.65 -11.71 3.95
CA PHE A 258 -2.43 -10.58 3.44
C PHE A 258 -3.67 -10.33 4.30
N VAL A 259 -3.87 -9.08 4.74
CA VAL A 259 -4.97 -8.70 5.64
C VAL A 259 -5.79 -7.55 5.06
N GLY A 260 -7.07 -7.83 4.77
CA GLY A 260 -8.02 -6.83 4.29
C GLY A 260 -8.47 -5.85 5.37
N THR A 261 -9.41 -4.97 5.03
CA THR A 261 -10.00 -4.01 5.97
C THR A 261 -11.47 -3.77 5.68
N ARG A 262 -12.22 -3.31 6.68
CA ARG A 262 -13.64 -2.99 6.57
C ARG A 262 -13.88 -1.51 6.82
N VAL A 263 -14.83 -0.94 6.09
CA VAL A 263 -15.34 0.43 6.28
C VAL A 263 -16.87 0.46 6.23
N ILE A 264 -17.45 1.56 6.67
CA ILE A 264 -18.91 1.78 6.68
C ILE A 264 -19.21 3.08 5.95
N VAL A 265 -19.99 3.01 4.87
CA VAL A 265 -20.60 4.19 4.28
C VAL A 265 -21.89 4.48 5.05
N ALA A 266 -21.97 5.59 5.77
CA ALA A 266 -23.15 5.97 6.54
C ALA A 266 -24.31 6.36 5.60
N SER A 267 -25.55 6.12 6.01
CA SER A 267 -26.70 6.72 5.33
C SER A 267 -26.64 8.24 5.54
N GLN A 268 -26.79 9.03 4.47
CA GLN A 268 -27.10 10.43 4.63
C GLN A 268 -28.54 10.54 5.13
N ASP A 269 -28.72 10.97 6.38
CA ASP A 269 -30.03 11.43 6.81
C ASP A 269 -30.33 12.73 6.06
N PRO A 270 -31.48 12.82 5.35
CA PRO A 270 -31.85 14.07 4.71
C PRO A 270 -32.12 15.14 5.78
N PRO A 271 -31.71 16.40 5.56
CA PRO A 271 -31.99 17.52 6.47
C PRO A 271 -33.49 17.85 6.56
#